data_AF-A0A8T2VP55-F1
#
_entry.id   AF-A0A8T2VP55-F1
#
_cell.length_a   1.000
_cell.length_b   1.000
_cell.length_c   1.000
_cell.angle_alpha   90.00
_cell.angle_beta   90.00
_cell.angle_gamma   90.00
#
_symmetry.space_group_name_H-M   'P 1'
#
loop_
_entity.id
_entity.type
_entity.pdbx_description
1 polymer ?
#
loop_
_entity_poly.entity_id
_entity_poly.type
_entity_poly.pdbx_seq_one_letter_code
_entity_poly.pdbx_strand_id
1 'polypeptide(L)'
;MYLTVDPVNVHYILKDKFQNYPKGERVYSVLHDFMGDGIFNSDGKIWRKHRKIASIEFSNRKLKQMSLTTFRRDALRLLHLLHTFATSRHSVDLQDLFMRMTMDSLCKLLFGMDGQNLESRLPEDPFGKAFDNVNDIIITRLVNPFWKIQRALNMGKEKIVNENLEVLNSLISNIIEKRKENMSVQVRSNAQKADDLLSRFMQYNEADYQKTYNERELRDFIVNFMVAGRDTTAIALSWFIYCICKHPHVAEKIRRETAELLSLENDHNMEVEEMANKLDYECLARMNYLHAALSETLRLYPPVPRVPYISLQY
;
A
#
# COMPACT_ATOMS: atom_id res chain seq x y z
N MET A 1 5.92 -19.32 22.50
CA MET A 1 5.18 -18.48 21.54
C MET A 1 3.71 -18.86 21.67
N TYR A 2 2.84 -17.91 22.01
CA TYR A 2 1.40 -18.15 22.09
C TYR A 2 0.75 -17.65 20.80
N LEU A 3 -0.21 -18.41 20.27
CA LEU A 3 -1.02 -18.03 19.11
C LEU A 3 -2.49 -18.05 19.55
N THR A 4 -3.24 -17.01 19.18
CA THR A 4 -4.67 -16.93 19.48
C THR A 4 -5.40 -16.36 18.28
N VAL A 5 -6.58 -16.91 18.01
CA VAL A 5 -7.59 -16.39 17.09
C VAL A 5 -8.90 -16.09 17.82
N ASP A 6 -8.92 -16.28 19.14
CA ASP A 6 -10.09 -16.02 19.98
C ASP A 6 -10.39 -14.50 19.99
N PRO A 7 -11.61 -14.07 19.60
CA PRO A 7 -11.97 -12.66 19.55
C PRO A 7 -11.79 -11.91 20.87
N VAL A 8 -12.01 -12.57 22.01
CA VAL A 8 -11.85 -11.97 23.35
C VAL A 8 -10.38 -11.64 23.60
N ASN A 9 -9.49 -12.58 23.29
CA ASN A 9 -8.05 -12.37 23.43
C ASN A 9 -7.55 -11.30 22.46
N VAL A 10 -8.02 -11.32 21.20
CA VAL A 10 -7.65 -10.32 20.19
C VAL A 10 -8.13 -8.93 20.62
N HIS A 11 -9.36 -8.80 21.11
CA HIS A 11 -9.89 -7.53 21.63
C HIS A 11 -9.08 -7.03 22.84
N TYR A 12 -8.76 -7.92 23.77
CA TYR A 12 -7.96 -7.56 24.95
C TYR A 12 -6.58 -7.02 24.56
N ILE A 13 -5.89 -7.71 23.64
CA ILE A 13 -4.54 -7.33 23.18
C ILE A 13 -4.57 -6.03 22.36
N LEU A 14 -5.49 -5.91 21.40
CA LEU A 14 -5.49 -4.82 20.43
C LEU A 14 -6.21 -3.56 20.90
N LYS A 15 -7.05 -3.65 21.93
CA LYS A 15 -7.88 -2.53 22.41
C LYS A 15 -7.74 -2.30 23.91
N ASP A 16 -8.11 -3.26 24.74
CA ASP A 16 -8.25 -3.01 26.19
C ASP A 16 -6.89 -2.78 26.88
N LYS A 17 -5.87 -3.52 26.46
CA LYS A 17 -4.51 -3.46 27.02
C LYS A 17 -3.44 -3.21 25.98
N PHE A 18 -3.77 -2.51 24.90
CA PHE A 18 -2.84 -2.21 23.79
C PHE A 18 -1.46 -1.70 24.24
N GLN A 19 -1.40 -0.86 25.28
CA GLN A 19 -0.13 -0.32 25.79
C GLN A 19 0.79 -1.39 26.43
N ASN A 20 0.23 -2.51 26.90
CA ASN A 20 0.99 -3.63 27.47
C ASN A 20 1.50 -4.61 26.41
N TYR A 21 1.10 -4.43 25.16
CA TYR A 21 1.43 -5.31 24.05
C TYR A 21 2.16 -4.54 22.93
N PRO A 22 3.41 -4.08 23.13
CA PRO A 22 4.21 -3.52 22.05
C PRO A 22 4.66 -4.61 21.07
N LYS A 23 5.20 -4.21 19.92
CA LYS A 23 5.85 -5.14 18.98
C LYS A 23 7.15 -5.70 19.56
N GLY A 24 7.89 -4.84 20.27
CA GLY A 24 9.08 -5.21 21.02
C GLY A 24 10.38 -5.22 20.21
N GLU A 25 11.49 -5.18 20.95
CA GLU A 25 12.84 -4.96 20.41
C GLU A 25 13.26 -5.98 19.34
N ARG A 26 12.81 -7.23 19.46
CA ARG A 26 13.14 -8.29 18.49
C ARG A 26 12.52 -8.02 17.13
N VAL A 27 11.24 -7.64 17.09
CA VAL A 27 10.55 -7.33 15.82
C VAL A 27 11.10 -6.02 15.26
N TYR A 28 11.26 -5.02 16.14
CA TYR A 28 11.84 -3.73 15.81
C TYR A 28 13.19 -3.88 15.11
N SER A 29 14.16 -4.55 15.75
CA SER A 29 15.52 -4.71 15.22
C SER A 29 15.60 -5.52 13.92
N VAL A 30 14.69 -6.47 13.70
CA VAL A 30 14.65 -7.27 12.47
C VAL A 30 14.18 -6.44 11.27
N LEU A 31 13.10 -5.66 11.46
CA LEU A 31 12.48 -4.88 10.40
C LEU A 31 13.13 -3.50 10.23
N HIS A 32 13.92 -3.03 11.20
CA HIS A 32 14.43 -1.66 11.25
C HIS A 32 15.23 -1.24 10.01
N ASP A 33 16.05 -2.11 9.41
CA ASP A 33 16.80 -1.73 8.19
C ASP A 33 15.87 -1.40 7.01
N PHE A 34 14.68 -2.00 6.96
CA PHE A 34 13.70 -1.78 5.90
C PHE A 34 12.62 -0.77 6.28
N MET A 35 12.02 -0.88 7.46
CA MET A 35 10.89 -0.04 7.88
C MET A 35 11.29 1.15 8.77
N GLY A 36 12.53 1.19 9.26
CA GLY A 36 13.05 2.22 10.16
C GLY A 36 12.14 2.49 11.36
N ASP A 37 11.93 3.76 11.67
CA ASP A 37 11.08 4.24 12.77
C ASP A 37 9.60 4.39 12.38
N GLY A 38 9.19 3.84 11.22
CA GLY A 38 7.85 4.06 10.69
C GLY A 38 6.73 3.40 11.49
N ILE A 39 5.48 3.71 11.09
CA ILE A 39 4.26 3.36 11.82
C ILE A 39 4.09 1.85 12.07
N PHE A 40 4.65 0.98 11.22
CA PHE A 40 4.54 -0.46 11.39
C PHE A 40 5.70 -1.06 12.17
N ASN A 41 6.74 -0.30 12.51
CA ASN A 41 7.88 -0.83 13.24
C ASN A 41 8.07 -0.18 14.62
N SER A 42 7.62 1.06 14.80
CA SER A 42 7.74 1.78 16.06
C SER A 42 6.65 1.43 17.08
N ASP A 43 6.98 1.65 18.35
CA ASP A 43 6.07 1.57 19.50
C ASP A 43 5.96 2.95 20.21
N GLY A 44 5.03 3.07 21.16
CA GLY A 44 4.98 4.21 22.08
C GLY A 44 4.75 5.58 21.42
N LYS A 45 5.57 6.58 21.79
CA LYS A 45 5.41 7.98 21.33
C LYS A 45 5.62 8.14 19.83
N ILE A 46 6.61 7.44 19.25
CA ILE A 46 6.92 7.51 17.82
C ILE A 46 5.73 6.96 17.01
N TRP A 47 5.21 5.79 17.39
CA TRP A 47 4.01 5.22 16.79
C TRP A 47 2.81 6.17 16.89
N ARG A 48 2.55 6.75 18.06
CA ARG A 48 1.43 7.71 18.26
C ARG A 48 1.54 8.91 17.34
N LYS A 49 2.75 9.47 17.16
CA LYS A 49 3.02 10.58 16.22
C LYS A 49 2.62 10.17 14.80
N HIS A 50 3.16 9.08 14.28
CA HIS A 50 2.84 8.62 12.92
C HIS A 50 1.36 8.26 12.74
N ARG A 51 0.74 7.60 13.73
CA ARG A 51 -0.68 7.23 13.70
C ARG A 51 -1.59 8.45 13.67
N LYS A 52 -1.29 9.49 14.44
CA LYS A 52 -2.03 10.77 14.44
C LYS A 52 -1.98 11.42 13.05
N ILE A 53 -0.79 11.54 12.46
CA ILE A 53 -0.61 12.16 11.14
C ILE A 53 -1.35 11.37 10.07
N ALA A 54 -1.14 10.04 10.02
CA ALA A 54 -1.84 9.18 9.07
C ALA A 54 -3.36 9.31 9.19
N SER A 55 -3.90 9.33 10.42
CA SER A 55 -5.35 9.47 10.64
C SER A 55 -5.92 10.78 10.11
N ILE A 56 -5.18 11.89 10.24
CA ILE A 56 -5.58 13.20 9.70
C ILE A 56 -5.59 13.14 8.17
N GLU A 57 -4.51 12.61 7.59
CA GLU A 57 -4.33 12.53 6.15
C GLU A 57 -5.39 11.65 5.47
N PHE A 58 -5.67 10.45 6.00
CA PHE A 58 -6.70 9.56 5.47
C PHE A 58 -8.13 10.06 5.66
N SER A 59 -8.35 11.00 6.58
CA SER A 59 -9.65 11.66 6.75
C SER A 59 -9.84 12.84 5.78
N ASN A 60 -8.77 13.29 5.12
CA ASN A 60 -8.80 14.44 4.24
C ASN A 60 -9.64 14.19 2.97
N ARG A 61 -10.64 15.03 2.72
CA ARG A 61 -11.51 14.97 1.54
C ARG A 61 -10.73 15.00 0.23
N LYS A 62 -9.64 15.77 0.17
CA LYS A 62 -8.80 15.87 -1.04
C LYS A 62 -8.08 14.57 -1.34
N LEU A 63 -7.52 13.91 -0.31
CA LEU A 63 -6.88 12.60 -0.49
C LEU A 63 -7.90 11.57 -0.98
N LYS A 64 -9.12 11.58 -0.44
CA LYS A 64 -10.22 10.73 -0.94
C LYS A 64 -10.50 11.00 -2.42
N GLN A 65 -10.70 12.26 -2.81
CA GLN A 65 -10.97 12.59 -4.21
C GLN A 65 -9.81 12.17 -5.13
N MET A 66 -8.57 12.45 -4.74
CA MET A 66 -7.38 12.04 -5.48
C MET A 66 -7.28 10.51 -5.60
N SER A 67 -7.59 9.78 -4.53
CA SER A 67 -7.61 8.31 -4.51
C SER A 67 -8.59 7.75 -5.53
N LEU A 68 -9.82 8.27 -5.57
CA LEU A 68 -10.83 7.83 -6.53
C LEU A 68 -10.36 8.02 -7.97
N THR A 69 -9.84 9.21 -8.30
CA THR A 69 -9.37 9.51 -9.66
C THR A 69 -8.17 8.63 -10.04
N THR A 70 -7.22 8.44 -9.13
CA THR A 70 -6.04 7.60 -9.35
C THR A 70 -6.41 6.13 -9.53
N PHE A 71 -7.21 5.55 -8.64
CA PHE A 71 -7.60 4.15 -8.72
C PHE A 71 -8.44 3.87 -9.96
N ARG A 72 -9.34 4.79 -10.35
CA ARG A 72 -10.10 4.68 -11.60
C ARG A 72 -9.18 4.67 -12.82
N ARG A 73 -8.24 5.61 -12.90
CA ARG A 73 -7.25 5.69 -13.97
C ARG A 73 -6.47 4.38 -14.09
N ASP A 74 -5.97 3.86 -12.97
CA ASP A 74 -5.10 2.67 -12.98
C ASP A 74 -5.90 1.39 -13.26
N ALA A 75 -7.15 1.31 -12.80
CA ALA A 75 -8.07 0.23 -13.18
C ALA A 75 -8.40 0.23 -14.68
N LEU A 76 -8.58 1.40 -15.30
CA LEU A 76 -8.77 1.52 -16.75
C LEU A 76 -7.51 1.06 -17.51
N ARG A 77 -6.33 1.51 -17.10
CA ARG A 77 -5.05 1.06 -17.70
C ARG A 77 -4.89 -0.46 -17.61
N LEU A 78 -5.22 -1.04 -16.46
CA LEU A 78 -5.22 -2.50 -16.29
C LEU A 78 -6.20 -3.17 -17.24
N LEU A 79 -7.42 -2.63 -17.38
CA LEU A 79 -8.44 -3.18 -18.27
C LEU A 79 -8.01 -3.14 -19.74
N HIS A 80 -7.44 -2.05 -20.23
CA HIS A 80 -6.91 -1.96 -21.60
C HIS A 80 -5.78 -2.97 -21.83
N LEU A 81 -4.90 -3.14 -20.84
CA LEU A 81 -3.82 -4.12 -20.91
C LEU A 81 -4.37 -5.57 -20.96
N LEU A 82 -5.33 -5.89 -20.09
CA LEU A 82 -6.00 -7.20 -20.08
C LEU A 82 -6.74 -7.46 -21.40
N HIS A 83 -7.37 -6.44 -22.00
CA HIS A 83 -8.01 -6.56 -23.31
C HIS A 83 -7.01 -6.90 -24.41
N THR A 84 -5.82 -6.29 -24.38
CA THR A 84 -4.72 -6.58 -25.32
C THR A 84 -4.23 -8.03 -25.17
N PHE A 85 -4.06 -8.50 -23.93
CA PHE A 85 -3.65 -9.88 -23.66
C PHE A 85 -4.73 -10.90 -24.02
N ALA A 86 -6.00 -10.59 -23.77
CA ALA A 86 -7.13 -11.43 -24.16
C ALA A 86 -7.21 -11.58 -25.69
N THR A 87 -7.01 -10.49 -26.44
CA THR A 87 -7.03 -10.48 -27.91
C THR A 87 -5.88 -11.30 -28.50
N SER A 88 -4.70 -11.22 -27.89
CA SER A 88 -3.51 -11.99 -28.26
C SER A 88 -3.46 -13.41 -27.65
N ARG A 89 -4.51 -13.82 -26.93
CA ARG A 89 -4.65 -15.12 -26.24
C ARG A 89 -3.46 -15.48 -25.35
N HIS A 90 -2.86 -14.49 -24.71
CA HIS A 90 -1.76 -14.69 -23.76
C HIS A 90 -2.30 -14.83 -22.32
N SER A 91 -1.80 -15.84 -21.61
CA SER A 91 -2.01 -15.96 -20.16
C SER A 91 -1.15 -14.95 -19.42
N VAL A 92 -1.71 -14.34 -18.37
CA VAL A 92 -1.00 -13.37 -17.52
C VAL A 92 -1.16 -13.71 -16.05
N ASP A 93 -0.15 -13.34 -15.28
CA ASP A 93 -0.22 -13.39 -13.82
C ASP A 93 -0.91 -12.12 -13.30
N LEU A 94 -2.15 -12.27 -12.84
CA LEU A 94 -2.92 -11.14 -12.28
C LEU A 94 -2.29 -10.59 -10.99
N GLN A 95 -1.56 -11.41 -10.23
CA GLN A 95 -0.90 -10.94 -9.02
C GLN A 95 0.19 -9.91 -9.37
N ASP A 96 1.05 -10.21 -10.35
CA ASP A 96 2.06 -9.27 -10.86
C ASP A 96 1.40 -7.96 -11.35
N LEU A 97 0.33 -8.06 -12.13
CA LEU A 97 -0.40 -6.90 -12.62
C LEU A 97 -1.00 -6.05 -11.49
N PHE A 98 -1.54 -6.67 -10.44
CA PHE A 98 -2.05 -5.95 -9.28
C PHE A 98 -0.93 -5.31 -8.45
N MET A 99 0.23 -5.96 -8.31
CA MET A 99 1.40 -5.38 -7.64
C MET A 99 1.90 -4.13 -8.39
N ARG A 100 1.91 -4.16 -9.73
CA ARG A 100 2.26 -3.02 -10.59
C ARG A 100 1.22 -1.90 -10.52
N MET A 101 -0.06 -2.23 -10.62
CA MET A 101 -1.15 -1.26 -10.54
C MET A 101 -1.17 -0.53 -9.19
N THR A 102 -1.04 -1.27 -8.09
CA THR A 102 -1.04 -0.69 -6.74
C THR A 102 0.21 0.15 -6.48
N MET A 103 1.36 -0.23 -7.06
CA MET A 103 2.56 0.60 -7.07
C MET A 103 2.33 1.93 -7.78
N ASP A 104 1.80 1.91 -9.02
CA ASP A 104 1.54 3.12 -9.80
C ASP A 104 0.54 4.05 -9.10
N SER A 105 -0.50 3.47 -8.50
CA SER A 105 -1.47 4.22 -7.70
C SER A 105 -0.81 4.88 -6.49
N LEU A 106 0.03 4.16 -5.75
CA LEU A 106 0.74 4.71 -4.60
C LEU A 106 1.75 5.78 -5.01
N CYS A 107 2.51 5.58 -6.09
CA CYS A 107 3.41 6.60 -6.62
C CYS A 107 2.64 7.90 -6.92
N LYS A 108 1.43 7.79 -7.48
CA LYS A 108 0.59 8.94 -7.77
C LYS A 108 0.06 9.61 -6.50
N LEU A 109 -0.39 8.85 -5.51
CA LEU A 109 -0.95 9.37 -4.27
C LEU A 109 0.11 9.94 -3.30
N LEU A 110 1.29 9.31 -3.26
CA LEU A 110 2.39 9.70 -2.39
C LEU A 110 3.19 10.86 -2.98
N PHE A 111 3.48 10.82 -4.28
CA PHE A 111 4.46 11.72 -4.90
C PHE A 111 3.88 12.60 -6.00
N GLY A 112 2.63 12.37 -6.41
CA GLY A 112 2.02 13.04 -7.56
C GLY A 112 2.54 12.55 -8.91
N MET A 113 3.43 11.54 -8.93
CA MET A 113 4.12 11.04 -10.10
C MET A 113 3.52 9.72 -10.61
N ASP A 114 3.65 9.46 -11.91
CA ASP A 114 3.26 8.17 -12.48
C ASP A 114 4.42 7.17 -12.35
N GLY A 115 4.16 6.00 -11.76
CA GLY A 115 5.17 4.96 -11.60
C GLY A 115 5.50 4.24 -12.92
N GLN A 116 4.60 4.30 -13.91
CA GLN A 116 4.75 3.68 -15.23
C GLN A 116 5.06 2.17 -15.20
N ASN A 117 4.63 1.45 -14.16
CA ASN A 117 4.82 0.00 -14.07
C ASN A 117 3.78 -0.79 -14.87
N LEU A 118 2.66 -0.15 -15.23
CA LEU A 118 1.53 -0.74 -15.95
C LEU A 118 1.42 -0.19 -17.39
N GLU A 119 2.38 -0.54 -18.24
CA GLU A 119 2.42 -0.21 -19.67
C GLU A 119 2.33 -1.45 -20.57
N SER A 120 2.03 -1.26 -21.86
CA SER A 120 1.76 -2.34 -22.82
C SER A 120 2.87 -3.38 -22.97
N ARG A 121 4.12 -3.03 -22.65
CA ARG A 121 5.27 -3.96 -22.70
C ARG A 121 5.72 -4.47 -21.33
N LEU A 122 5.06 -4.07 -20.24
CA LEU A 122 5.46 -4.35 -18.85
C LEU A 122 6.95 -4.10 -18.62
N PRO A 123 7.35 -2.87 -18.24
CA PRO A 123 8.77 -2.56 -18.07
C PRO A 123 9.40 -3.41 -16.96
N GLU A 124 10.73 -3.49 -17.01
CA GLU A 124 11.48 -3.95 -15.84
C GLU A 124 11.18 -3.04 -14.65
N ASP A 125 10.94 -3.65 -13.49
CA ASP A 125 10.66 -2.95 -12.24
C ASP A 125 11.79 -3.23 -11.23
N PRO A 126 12.93 -2.53 -11.31
CA PRO A 126 14.03 -2.69 -10.36
C PRO A 126 13.60 -2.33 -8.93
N PHE A 127 12.69 -1.37 -8.77
CA PHE A 127 12.20 -0.96 -7.46
C PHE A 127 11.37 -2.09 -6.83
N GLY A 128 10.36 -2.60 -7.53
CA GLY A 128 9.52 -3.69 -7.05
C GLY A 128 10.31 -4.95 -6.77
N LYS A 129 11.23 -5.35 -7.67
CA LYS A 129 12.14 -6.48 -7.43
C LYS A 129 12.98 -6.28 -6.16
N ALA A 130 13.57 -5.10 -5.98
CA ALA A 130 14.35 -4.81 -4.80
C ALA A 130 13.52 -4.81 -3.53
N PHE A 131 12.31 -4.26 -3.61
CA PHE A 131 11.34 -4.23 -2.54
C PHE A 131 10.93 -5.64 -2.10
N ASP A 132 10.57 -6.49 -3.06
CA ASP A 132 10.14 -7.88 -2.81
C ASP A 132 11.27 -8.71 -2.21
N ASN A 133 12.49 -8.60 -2.76
CA ASN A 133 13.68 -9.26 -2.22
C ASN A 133 13.95 -8.87 -0.76
N VAL A 134 13.87 -7.57 -0.44
CA VAL A 134 14.08 -7.09 0.93
C VAL A 134 12.98 -7.62 1.83
N ASN A 135 11.72 -7.48 1.44
CA ASN A 135 10.56 -7.90 2.24
C ASN A 135 10.61 -9.41 2.57
N ASP A 136 10.89 -10.25 1.57
CA ASP A 136 10.98 -11.70 1.72
C ASP A 136 12.12 -12.12 2.64
N ILE A 137 13.30 -11.53 2.47
CA ILE A 137 14.48 -11.93 3.24
C ILE A 137 14.40 -11.42 4.68
N ILE A 138 13.96 -10.18 4.91
CA ILE A 138 13.99 -9.58 6.24
C ILE A 138 13.15 -10.34 7.25
N ILE A 139 12.00 -10.89 6.83
CA ILE A 139 11.15 -11.69 7.71
C ILE A 139 11.86 -12.99 8.14
N THR A 140 12.76 -13.54 7.32
CA THR A 140 13.53 -14.75 7.69
C THR A 140 14.48 -14.54 8.86
N ARG A 141 14.88 -13.29 9.17
CA ARG A 141 15.69 -12.94 10.34
C ARG A 141 14.99 -13.27 11.66
N LEU A 142 13.65 -13.38 11.67
CA LEU A 142 12.90 -13.79 12.87
C LEU A 142 13.25 -15.23 13.30
N VAL A 143 13.62 -16.11 12.36
CA VAL A 143 13.90 -17.53 12.62
C VAL A 143 15.38 -17.90 12.46
N ASN A 144 16.19 -17.07 11.79
CA ASN A 144 17.62 -17.30 11.60
C ASN A 144 18.44 -16.55 12.67
N PRO A 145 18.99 -17.21 13.72
CA PRO A 145 19.76 -16.52 14.77
C PRO A 145 21.11 -15.95 14.29
N PHE A 146 21.62 -16.40 13.14
CA PHE A 146 22.94 -16.01 12.62
C PHE A 146 22.90 -14.80 11.67
N TRP A 147 21.74 -14.19 11.45
CA TRP A 147 21.57 -13.09 10.49
C TRP A 147 22.49 -11.90 10.77
N LYS A 148 22.74 -11.58 12.04
CA LYS A 148 23.66 -10.48 12.41
C LYS A 148 25.11 -10.76 12.00
N ILE A 149 25.54 -12.02 12.05
CA ILE A 149 26.89 -12.43 11.61
C ILE A 149 26.96 -12.37 10.09
N GLN A 150 25.95 -12.89 9.40
CA GLN A 150 25.88 -12.82 7.93
C GLN A 150 25.87 -11.37 7.43
N ARG A 151 25.19 -10.47 8.15
CA ARG A 151 25.22 -9.02 7.90
C ARG A 151 26.60 -8.43 8.14
N ALA A 152 27.25 -8.75 9.26
CA ALA A 152 28.59 -8.26 9.57
C ALA A 152 29.64 -8.69 8.54
N LEU A 153 29.50 -9.89 7.99
CA LEU A 153 30.36 -10.43 6.93
C LEU A 153 29.89 -10.06 5.50
N ASN A 154 28.78 -9.33 5.38
CA ASN A 154 28.12 -8.98 4.11
C ASN A 154 27.98 -10.19 3.16
N MET A 155 27.42 -11.29 3.66
CA MET A 155 27.36 -12.57 2.93
C MET A 155 25.96 -13.19 2.87
N GLY A 156 25.75 -14.04 1.87
CA GLY A 156 24.50 -14.77 1.68
C GLY A 156 23.30 -13.83 1.48
N LYS A 157 22.18 -14.14 2.15
CA LYS A 157 20.94 -13.36 2.06
C LYS A 157 21.09 -11.90 2.52
N GLU A 158 21.98 -11.64 3.47
CA GLU A 158 22.20 -10.28 4.00
C GLU A 158 22.94 -9.38 3.02
N LYS A 159 23.81 -9.96 2.16
CA LYS A 159 24.41 -9.22 1.04
C LYS A 159 23.35 -8.71 0.07
N ILE A 160 22.42 -9.59 -0.30
CA ILE A 160 21.31 -9.27 -1.19
C ILE A 160 20.44 -8.17 -0.57
N VAL A 161 20.13 -8.26 0.74
CA VAL A 161 19.37 -7.21 1.44
C VAL A 161 20.10 -5.86 1.37
N ASN A 162 21.41 -5.83 1.63
CA ASN A 162 22.17 -4.58 1.56
C ASN A 162 22.14 -3.96 0.15
N GLU A 163 22.42 -4.75 -0.90
CA GLU A 163 22.40 -4.28 -2.30
C GLU A 163 21.01 -3.75 -2.71
N ASN A 164 19.94 -4.44 -2.32
CA ASN A 164 18.57 -4.02 -2.66
C ASN A 164 18.12 -2.81 -1.81
N LEU A 165 18.56 -2.70 -0.54
CA LEU A 165 18.32 -1.50 0.27
C LEU A 165 19.03 -0.27 -0.30
N GLU A 166 20.22 -0.42 -0.88
CA GLU A 166 20.92 0.68 -1.56
C GLU A 166 20.11 1.18 -2.77
N VAL A 167 19.58 0.27 -3.59
CA VAL A 167 18.70 0.61 -4.72
C VAL A 167 17.45 1.36 -4.24
N LEU A 168 16.75 0.82 -3.23
CA LEU A 168 15.53 1.43 -2.68
C LEU A 168 15.82 2.82 -2.09
N ASN A 169 16.86 2.94 -1.27
CA ASN A 169 17.20 4.20 -0.62
C ASN A 169 17.63 5.25 -1.64
N SER A 170 18.42 4.89 -2.66
CA SER A 170 18.79 5.81 -3.75
C SER A 170 17.56 6.35 -4.49
N LEU A 171 16.62 5.47 -4.85
CA LEU A 171 15.40 5.86 -5.54
C LEU A 171 14.50 6.74 -4.65
N ILE A 172 14.38 6.42 -3.37
CA ILE A 172 13.61 7.22 -2.42
C ILE A 172 14.25 8.59 -2.19
N SER A 173 15.56 8.69 -2.02
CA SER A 173 16.27 9.96 -1.90
C SER A 173 16.07 10.82 -3.14
N ASN A 174 16.17 10.26 -4.34
CA ASN A 174 15.89 10.97 -5.60
C ASN A 174 14.45 11.50 -5.65
N ILE A 175 13.46 10.72 -5.17
CA ILE A 175 12.05 11.16 -5.09
C ILE A 175 11.91 12.32 -4.11
N ILE A 176 12.54 12.23 -2.93
CA ILE A 176 12.51 13.28 -1.91
C ILE A 176 13.15 14.57 -2.43
N GLU A 177 14.30 14.49 -3.10
CA GLU A 177 15.02 15.64 -3.66
C GLU A 177 14.21 16.33 -4.76
N LYS A 178 13.78 15.59 -5.79
CA LYS A 178 12.90 16.12 -6.85
C LYS A 178 11.66 16.76 -6.26
N ARG A 179 11.13 16.20 -5.18
CA ARG A 179 9.96 16.76 -4.53
C ARG A 179 10.25 18.10 -3.85
N LYS A 180 11.34 18.18 -3.09
CA LYS A 180 11.79 19.44 -2.45
C LYS A 180 12.04 20.53 -3.50
N GLU A 181 12.66 20.18 -4.63
CA GLU A 181 12.88 21.10 -5.76
C GLU A 181 11.56 21.62 -6.31
N ASN A 182 10.62 20.73 -6.66
CA ASN A 182 9.31 21.10 -7.20
C ASN A 182 8.53 22.00 -6.24
N MET A 183 8.55 21.72 -4.93
CA MET A 183 7.92 22.57 -3.92
C MET A 183 8.58 23.95 -3.85
N SER A 184 9.90 24.03 -3.94
CA SER A 184 10.63 25.31 -3.93
C SER A 184 10.30 26.18 -5.14
N VAL A 185 10.15 25.57 -6.33
CA VAL A 185 9.76 26.25 -7.56
C VAL A 185 8.34 26.78 -7.45
N GLN A 186 7.40 25.98 -6.94
CA GLN A 186 6.00 26.39 -6.76
C GLN A 186 5.84 27.58 -5.81
N VAL A 187 6.62 27.61 -4.73
CA VAL A 187 6.65 28.75 -3.80
C VAL A 187 7.16 30.01 -4.50
N ARG A 188 8.21 29.89 -5.34
CA ARG A 188 8.75 31.02 -6.10
C ARG A 188 7.81 31.53 -7.20
N SER A 189 7.03 30.64 -7.81
CA SER A 189 6.16 30.96 -8.94
C SER A 189 4.72 31.32 -8.56
N ASN A 190 4.38 31.39 -7.25
CA ASN A 190 2.98 31.49 -6.76
C ASN A 190 2.04 30.45 -7.40
N ALA A 191 2.58 29.30 -7.81
CA ALA A 191 1.78 28.22 -8.38
C ALA A 191 1.02 27.49 -7.27
N GLN A 192 -0.05 26.79 -7.66
CA GLN A 192 -0.82 25.99 -6.71
C GLN A 192 0.08 24.96 -6.03
N LYS A 193 0.12 24.98 -4.69
CA LYS A 193 0.94 24.06 -3.88
C LYS A 193 0.58 22.62 -4.21
N ALA A 194 1.62 21.81 -4.43
CA ALA A 194 1.44 20.40 -4.68
C ALA A 194 0.82 19.70 -3.45
N ASP A 195 -0.20 18.88 -3.71
CA ASP A 195 -1.14 18.38 -2.72
C ASP A 195 -1.17 16.84 -2.70
N ASP A 196 -0.01 16.20 -2.86
CA ASP A 196 0.14 14.77 -2.52
C ASP A 196 0.58 14.59 -1.07
N LEU A 197 0.55 13.32 -0.66
CA LEU A 197 0.75 12.95 0.73
C LEU A 197 2.15 13.31 1.25
N LEU A 198 3.20 13.14 0.43
CA LEU A 198 4.55 13.50 0.81
C LEU A 198 4.70 15.02 1.02
N SER A 199 4.12 15.84 0.13
CA SER A 199 4.10 17.29 0.33
C SER A 199 3.42 17.71 1.63
N ARG A 200 2.25 17.13 1.93
CA ARG A 200 1.52 17.47 3.16
C ARG A 200 2.29 17.01 4.39
N PHE A 201 2.93 15.85 4.33
CA PHE A 201 3.79 15.36 5.39
C PHE A 201 5.01 16.28 5.62
N MET A 202 5.68 16.73 4.55
CA MET A 202 6.79 17.70 4.64
C MET A 202 6.37 19.06 5.20
N GLN A 203 5.12 19.49 4.96
CA GLN A 203 4.56 20.76 5.45
C GLN A 203 3.98 20.65 6.86
N TYR A 204 3.84 19.45 7.42
CA TYR A 204 3.26 19.24 8.74
C TYR A 204 4.20 19.79 9.81
N ASN A 205 3.88 20.99 10.30
CA ASN A 205 4.50 21.61 11.47
C ASN A 205 3.51 21.55 12.64
N GLU A 206 3.86 20.80 13.68
CA GLU A 206 3.12 20.87 14.94
C GLU A 206 3.58 22.14 15.69
N ALA A 207 2.67 22.90 16.29
CA ALA A 207 2.99 24.14 17.00
C ALA A 207 4.04 23.96 18.14
N ASP A 208 4.23 22.72 18.61
CA ASP A 208 5.22 22.35 19.64
C ASP A 208 6.52 21.75 19.08
N TYR A 209 6.58 21.44 17.78
CA TYR A 209 7.76 20.85 17.12
C TYR A 209 8.13 21.70 15.89
N GLN A 210 8.96 22.71 16.09
CA GLN A 210 9.66 23.44 15.02
C GLN A 210 10.73 22.58 14.33
N LYS A 211 10.40 21.34 13.95
CA LYS A 211 11.35 20.43 13.31
C LYS A 211 10.77 19.90 12.02
N THR A 212 11.29 20.44 10.91
CA THR A 212 11.15 19.84 9.58
C THR A 212 11.60 18.38 9.64
N TYR A 213 10.84 17.48 9.03
CA TYR A 213 11.22 16.06 8.94
C TYR A 213 12.60 15.91 8.30
N ASN A 214 13.48 15.15 8.95
CA ASN A 214 14.75 14.80 8.34
C ASN A 214 14.54 13.77 7.22
N GLU A 215 15.56 13.59 6.38
CA GLU A 215 15.47 12.69 5.22
C GLU A 215 15.15 11.24 5.62
N ARG A 216 15.66 10.79 6.77
CA ARG A 216 15.39 9.45 7.29
C ARG A 216 13.91 9.26 7.67
N GLU A 217 13.31 10.24 8.34
CA GLU A 217 11.88 10.19 8.68
C GLU A 217 10.99 10.18 7.43
N LEU A 218 11.38 10.92 6.38
CA LEU A 218 10.68 10.91 5.10
C LEU A 218 10.83 9.57 4.39
N ARG A 219 12.03 9.00 4.39
CA ARG A 219 12.28 7.67 3.82
C ARG A 219 11.47 6.59 4.54
N ASP A 220 11.45 6.61 5.86
CA ASP A 220 10.70 5.64 6.67
C ASP A 220 9.19 5.79 6.43
N PHE A 221 8.70 7.02 6.34
CA PHE A 221 7.31 7.31 5.95
C PHE A 221 6.98 6.68 4.59
N ILE A 222 7.81 6.92 3.58
CA ILE A 222 7.59 6.42 2.22
C ILE A 222 7.54 4.89 2.20
N VAL A 223 8.55 4.21 2.76
CA VAL A 223 8.60 2.75 2.76
C VAL A 223 7.37 2.16 3.47
N ASN A 224 7.00 2.70 4.63
CA ASN A 224 5.88 2.16 5.39
C ASN A 224 4.54 2.30 4.64
N PHE A 225 4.32 3.40 3.92
CA PHE A 225 3.12 3.57 3.11
C PHE A 225 3.12 2.68 1.87
N MET A 226 4.29 2.48 1.24
CA MET A 226 4.42 1.58 0.10
C MET A 226 4.15 0.13 0.49
N VAL A 227 4.74 -0.37 1.59
CA VAL A 227 4.50 -1.74 2.09
C VAL A 227 3.01 -1.93 2.37
N ALA A 228 2.40 -0.98 3.07
CA ALA A 228 1.02 -1.11 3.50
C ALA A 228 0.03 -1.06 2.34
N GLY A 229 0.25 -0.19 1.36
CA GLY A 229 -0.73 0.01 0.28
C GLY A 229 -0.54 -0.92 -0.91
N ARG A 230 0.69 -1.31 -1.25
CA ARG A 230 1.00 -2.12 -2.44
C ARG A 230 0.58 -3.57 -2.21
N ASP A 231 1.31 -4.24 -1.34
CA ASP A 231 1.24 -5.70 -1.20
C ASP A 231 -0.13 -6.13 -0.66
N THR A 232 -0.67 -5.43 0.35
CA THR A 232 -1.96 -5.83 0.95
C THR A 232 -3.13 -5.70 -0.03
N THR A 233 -3.19 -4.61 -0.80
CA THR A 233 -4.24 -4.38 -1.78
C THR A 233 -4.10 -5.34 -2.96
N ALA A 234 -2.88 -5.55 -3.46
CA ALA A 234 -2.64 -6.44 -4.59
C ALA A 234 -2.99 -7.89 -4.25
N ILE A 235 -2.61 -8.37 -3.05
CA ILE A 235 -2.97 -9.71 -2.57
C ILE A 235 -4.48 -9.83 -2.38
N ALA A 236 -5.15 -8.83 -1.80
CA ALA A 236 -6.60 -8.83 -1.63
C ALA A 236 -7.33 -8.93 -2.98
N LEU A 237 -6.91 -8.15 -3.97
CA LEU A 237 -7.48 -8.18 -5.33
C LEU A 237 -7.21 -9.51 -6.04
N SER A 238 -6.02 -10.09 -5.86
CA SER A 238 -5.67 -11.40 -6.42
C SER A 238 -6.60 -12.49 -5.89
N TRP A 239 -6.81 -12.55 -4.57
CA TRP A 239 -7.76 -13.49 -3.96
C TRP A 239 -9.20 -13.20 -4.35
N PHE A 240 -9.57 -11.93 -4.46
CA PHE A 240 -10.92 -11.54 -4.86
C PHE A 240 -11.22 -12.07 -6.27
N ILE A 241 -10.36 -11.77 -7.25
CA ILE A 241 -10.57 -12.27 -8.62
C ILE A 241 -10.53 -13.79 -8.68
N TYR A 242 -9.63 -14.44 -7.94
CA TYR A 242 -9.62 -15.91 -7.83
C TYR A 242 -10.99 -16.45 -7.35
N CYS A 243 -11.54 -15.86 -6.28
CA CYS A 243 -12.85 -16.24 -5.75
C CYS A 243 -13.97 -15.99 -6.77
N ILE A 244 -13.96 -14.86 -7.47
CA ILE A 244 -14.94 -14.53 -8.51
C ILE A 244 -14.87 -15.52 -9.68
N CYS A 245 -13.67 -15.88 -10.15
CA CYS A 245 -13.48 -16.88 -11.20
C CYS A 245 -13.99 -18.26 -10.80
N LYS A 246 -13.89 -18.63 -9.52
CA LYS A 246 -14.41 -19.90 -8.99
C LYS A 246 -15.92 -19.89 -8.74
N HIS A 247 -16.53 -18.71 -8.64
CA HIS A 247 -17.96 -18.56 -8.34
C HIS A 247 -18.67 -17.63 -9.34
N PRO A 248 -18.95 -18.11 -10.57
CA PRO A 248 -19.56 -17.27 -11.63
C PRO A 248 -20.90 -16.63 -11.22
N HIS A 249 -21.69 -17.28 -10.37
CA HIS A 249 -22.94 -16.74 -9.85
C HIS A 249 -22.75 -15.50 -8.96
N VAL A 250 -21.60 -15.37 -8.28
CA VAL A 250 -21.22 -14.16 -7.52
C VAL A 250 -20.85 -13.05 -8.49
N ALA A 251 -20.07 -13.35 -9.52
CA ALA A 251 -19.72 -12.41 -10.58
C ALA A 251 -20.97 -11.80 -11.23
N GLU A 252 -21.97 -12.65 -11.51
CA GLU A 252 -23.23 -12.22 -12.12
C GLU A 252 -24.04 -11.29 -11.23
N LYS A 253 -24.09 -11.57 -9.92
CA LYS A 253 -24.76 -10.68 -8.96
C LYS A 253 -24.06 -9.32 -8.85
N ILE A 254 -22.73 -9.29 -8.89
CA ILE A 254 -21.95 -8.03 -8.91
C ILE A 254 -22.25 -7.25 -10.20
N ARG A 255 -22.26 -7.91 -11.36
CA ARG A 255 -22.59 -7.26 -12.63
C ARG A 255 -23.98 -6.66 -12.63
N ARG A 256 -24.97 -7.41 -12.12
CA ARG A 256 -26.35 -6.93 -12.01
C ARG A 256 -26.45 -5.73 -11.07
N GLU A 257 -25.85 -5.78 -9.89
CA GLU A 257 -25.79 -4.63 -8.97
C GLU A 257 -25.18 -3.39 -9.65
N THR A 258 -24.07 -3.56 -10.37
CA THR A 258 -23.44 -2.46 -11.13
C THR A 258 -24.36 -1.93 -12.22
N ALA A 259 -25.04 -2.80 -12.97
CA ALA A 259 -25.96 -2.40 -14.04
C ALA A 259 -27.18 -1.62 -13.53
N GLU A 260 -27.79 -2.08 -12.43
CA GLU A 260 -28.91 -1.42 -11.77
C GLU A 260 -28.50 -0.02 -11.27
N LEU A 261 -27.36 0.09 -10.58
CA LEU A 261 -26.87 1.36 -10.03
C LEU A 261 -26.48 2.38 -11.11
N LEU A 262 -25.95 1.91 -12.23
CA LEU A 262 -25.54 2.74 -13.35
C LEU A 262 -26.66 2.94 -14.39
N SER A 263 -27.86 2.38 -14.16
CA SER A 263 -29.01 2.43 -15.07
C SER A 263 -28.67 1.96 -16.49
N LEU A 264 -27.83 0.92 -16.60
CA LEU A 264 -27.34 0.37 -17.88
C LEU A 264 -28.36 -0.52 -18.60
N GLU A 265 -29.56 -0.70 -18.03
CA GLU A 265 -30.61 -1.57 -18.59
C GLU A 265 -31.10 -1.12 -19.97
N ASN A 266 -30.92 0.17 -20.32
CA ASN A 266 -31.38 0.76 -21.59
C ASN A 266 -30.23 1.23 -22.50
N ASP A 267 -28.97 1.08 -22.11
CA ASP A 267 -27.81 1.60 -22.86
C ASP A 267 -26.66 0.58 -22.89
N HIS A 268 -26.73 -0.34 -23.86
CA HIS A 268 -25.71 -1.38 -24.07
C HIS A 268 -24.47 -0.89 -24.82
N ASN A 269 -24.44 0.38 -25.25
CA ASN A 269 -23.35 0.94 -26.07
C ASN A 269 -22.43 1.89 -25.30
N MET A 270 -22.60 2.02 -23.98
CA MET A 270 -21.79 2.90 -23.16
C MET A 270 -20.32 2.48 -23.16
N GLU A 271 -19.44 3.43 -23.50
CA GLU A 271 -18.00 3.21 -23.45
C GLU A 271 -17.54 2.95 -22.01
N VAL A 272 -16.49 2.14 -21.86
CA VAL A 272 -15.94 1.73 -20.56
C VAL A 272 -15.47 2.94 -19.74
N GLU A 273 -14.91 3.94 -20.41
CA GLU A 273 -14.44 5.19 -19.83
C GLU A 273 -15.61 6.01 -19.27
N GLU A 274 -16.75 6.04 -19.98
CA GLU A 274 -17.97 6.71 -19.49
C GLU A 274 -18.52 5.98 -18.26
N MET A 275 -18.59 4.64 -18.31
CA MET A 275 -19.00 3.82 -17.18
C MET A 275 -18.11 4.08 -15.96
N ALA A 276 -16.79 4.10 -16.15
CA ALA A 276 -15.84 4.35 -15.08
C ALA A 276 -16.02 5.75 -14.46
N ASN A 277 -16.34 6.77 -15.25
CA ASN A 277 -16.59 8.12 -14.76
C ASN A 277 -17.84 8.23 -13.88
N LYS A 278 -18.86 7.39 -14.12
CA LYS A 278 -20.08 7.32 -13.29
C LYS A 278 -19.87 6.61 -11.94
N LEU A 279 -18.79 5.86 -11.77
CA LEU A 279 -18.42 5.21 -10.50
C LEU A 279 -17.79 6.22 -9.53
N ASP A 280 -18.60 7.11 -8.97
CA ASP A 280 -18.18 8.05 -7.92
C ASP A 280 -18.30 7.47 -6.50
N TYR A 281 -17.99 8.27 -5.48
CA TYR A 281 -18.06 7.82 -4.09
C TYR A 281 -19.47 7.42 -3.63
N GLU A 282 -20.50 8.08 -4.14
CA GLU A 282 -21.88 7.78 -3.78
C GLU A 282 -22.33 6.47 -4.42
N CYS A 283 -21.99 6.27 -5.69
CA CYS A 283 -22.22 5.02 -6.41
C CYS A 283 -21.51 3.85 -5.72
N LEU A 284 -20.21 3.98 -5.43
CA LEU A 284 -19.41 2.94 -4.78
C LEU A 284 -19.94 2.61 -3.37
N ALA A 285 -20.45 3.60 -2.63
CA ALA A 285 -21.05 3.39 -1.31
C ALA A 285 -22.36 2.57 -1.36
N ARG A 286 -23.01 2.49 -2.53
CA ARG A 286 -24.25 1.73 -2.73
C ARG A 286 -24.02 0.31 -3.27
N MET A 287 -22.79 -0.05 -3.65
CA MET A 287 -22.41 -1.38 -4.14
C MET A 287 -22.28 -2.39 -2.99
N ASN A 288 -23.41 -2.72 -2.35
CA ASN A 288 -23.48 -3.54 -1.15
C ASN A 288 -22.99 -4.98 -1.37
N TYR A 289 -23.36 -5.59 -2.50
CA TYR A 289 -23.00 -6.97 -2.82
C TYR A 289 -21.51 -7.09 -3.19
N LEU A 290 -20.98 -6.14 -3.97
CA LEU A 290 -19.53 -6.04 -4.20
C LEU A 290 -18.77 -5.89 -2.88
N HIS A 291 -19.23 -5.00 -2.00
CA HIS A 291 -18.61 -4.80 -0.69
C HIS A 291 -18.66 -6.06 0.18
N ALA A 292 -19.78 -6.78 0.17
CA ALA A 292 -19.92 -8.06 0.87
C ALA A 292 -18.96 -9.13 0.31
N ALA A 293 -18.82 -9.23 -1.02
CA ALA A 293 -17.91 -10.19 -1.66
C ALA A 293 -16.43 -9.87 -1.38
N LEU A 294 -16.05 -8.58 -1.37
CA LEU A 294 -14.72 -8.13 -0.95
C LEU A 294 -14.46 -8.45 0.52
N SER A 295 -15.43 -8.16 1.39
CA SER A 295 -15.33 -8.44 2.83
C SER A 295 -15.19 -9.93 3.12
N GLU A 296 -15.95 -10.78 2.43
CA GLU A 296 -15.84 -12.23 2.56
C GLU A 296 -14.49 -12.76 2.05
N THR A 297 -13.97 -12.17 0.97
CA THR A 297 -12.62 -12.49 0.49
C THR A 297 -11.57 -12.16 1.55
N LEU A 298 -11.65 -10.98 2.19
CA LEU A 298 -10.72 -10.58 3.25
C LEU A 298 -10.86 -11.43 4.52
N ARG A 299 -12.07 -11.95 4.80
CA ARG A 299 -12.32 -12.89 5.91
C ARG A 299 -11.65 -14.24 5.66
N LEU A 300 -11.72 -14.74 4.42
CA LEU A 300 -11.16 -16.04 4.03
C LEU A 300 -9.63 -15.98 3.79
N TYR A 301 -9.18 -14.90 3.15
CA TYR A 301 -7.80 -14.73 2.69
C TYR A 301 -7.26 -13.35 3.10
N PRO A 302 -7.06 -13.11 4.42
CA PRO A 302 -6.53 -11.84 4.89
C PRO A 302 -5.07 -11.66 4.42
N PRO A 303 -4.72 -10.53 3.76
CA PRO A 303 -3.35 -10.28 3.31
C PRO A 303 -2.32 -10.26 4.45
N VAL A 304 -2.75 -9.87 5.66
CA VAL A 304 -1.93 -9.85 6.87
C VAL A 304 -2.53 -10.82 7.89
N PRO A 305 -2.23 -12.12 7.81
CA PRO A 305 -2.87 -13.14 8.64
C PRO A 305 -2.35 -13.18 10.09
N ARG A 306 -1.23 -12.52 10.38
CA ARG A 306 -0.57 -12.56 11.70
C ARG A 306 0.04 -11.20 12.05
N VAL A 307 -0.14 -10.77 13.29
CA VAL A 307 0.50 -9.57 13.84
C VAL A 307 1.17 -9.93 15.16
N PRO A 308 2.50 -9.79 15.30
CA PRO A 308 3.21 -10.16 16.51
C PRO A 308 3.16 -9.04 17.57
N TYR A 309 3.01 -9.45 18.83
CA TYR A 309 3.10 -8.59 20.00
C TYR A 309 3.84 -9.33 21.13
N ILE A 310 4.47 -8.58 22.03
CA ILE A 310 5.09 -9.10 23.25
C ILE A 310 4.30 -8.63 24.47
N SER A 311 4.10 -9.46 25.49
CA SER A 311 3.49 -9.01 26.75
C SER A 311 4.54 -8.38 27.64
N LEU A 312 4.27 -7.18 28.17
CA LEU A 312 5.12 -6.53 29.18
C LEU A 312 4.83 -6.99 30.62
N GLN A 313 3.75 -7.73 30.83
CA GLN A 313 3.34 -8.25 32.15
C GLN A 313 3.09 -9.76 32.03
N TYR A 314 3.70 -10.52 32.94
CA TYR A 314 3.42 -11.95 33.13
C TYR A 314 2.20 -12.12 34.04
#